data_AF-A0A959NCK2-F1
#
_entry.id   AF-A0A959NCK2-F1
#
_cell.length_a   1.000
_cell.length_b   1.000
_cell.length_c   1.000
_cell.angle_alpha   90.00
_cell.angle_beta   90.00
_cell.angle_gamma   90.00
#
_symmetry.space_group_name_H-M   'P 1'
#
loop_
_entity.id
_entity.type
_entity.pdbx_description
1 polymer ?
#
loop_
_entity_poly.entity_id
_entity_poly.type
_entity_poly.pdbx_seq_one_letter_code
_entity_poly.pdbx_strand_id
1 'polypeptide(L)' 'MEEKKKYKGLWWLSTFVFTGLLLLAIFTHWPWLTMILPFATTSFVKAMDVI' A
#
# COMPACT_ATOMS: atom_id res chain seq x y z
N MET A 1 -8.00 22.21 -6.47
CA MET A 1 -6.84 21.67 -5.73
C MET A 1 -7.20 21.24 -4.29
N GLU A 2 -8.47 21.01 -3.97
CA GLU A 2 -8.93 20.67 -2.61
C GLU A 2 -9.24 19.17 -2.45
N GLU A 3 -9.58 18.49 -3.54
CA GLU A 3 -9.96 17.08 -3.54
C GLU A 3 -8.79 16.12 -3.32
N LYS A 4 -7.56 16.49 -3.73
CA LYS A 4 -6.37 15.63 -3.56
C LYS A 4 -6.08 15.32 -2.08
N LYS A 5 -6.30 16.27 -1.17
CA LYS A 5 -6.06 16.07 0.27
C LYS A 5 -7.09 15.16 0.93
N LYS A 6 -8.33 15.11 0.41
CA LYS A 6 -9.44 14.35 1.02
C LYS A 6 -9.22 12.83 0.93
N TYR A 7 -8.57 12.35 -0.13
CA TYR A 7 -8.31 10.92 -0.33
C TYR A 7 -6.96 10.44 0.24
N LYS A 8 -6.13 11.36 0.77
CA LYS A 8 -4.81 11.02 1.33
C LYS A 8 -4.92 10.03 2.50
N GLY A 9 -5.95 10.18 3.34
CA GLY A 9 -6.26 9.23 4.41
C GLY A 9 -6.69 7.85 3.90
N LEU A 10 -7.45 7.81 2.80
CA LEU A 10 -7.89 6.56 2.17
C LEU A 10 -6.72 5.77 1.56
N TRP A 11 -5.74 6.49 0.99
CA TRP A 11 -4.50 5.91 0.48
C TRP A 11 -3.59 5.39 1.59
N TRP A 12 -3.50 6.10 2.73
CA TRP A 12 -2.79 5.60 3.91
C TRP A 12 -3.40 4.31 4.46
N LEU A 13 -4.73 4.22 4.52
CA LEU A 13 -5.43 3.02 4.96
C LEU A 13 -5.17 1.83 4.02
N SER A 14 -5.23 2.08 2.70
CA SER A 14 -4.90 1.06 1.69
C SER A 14 -3.44 0.60 1.80
N THR A 15 -2.51 1.52 2.05
CA THR A 15 -1.08 1.21 2.26
C THR A 15 -0.88 0.26 3.43
N PHE A 16 -1.49 0.55 4.59
CA PHE A 16 -1.40 -0.31 5.76
C PHE A 16 -1.95 -1.72 5.49
N VAL A 17 -3.05 -1.84 4.76
CA VAL A 17 -3.63 -3.13 4.38
C VAL A 17 -2.67 -3.93 3.51
N PHE A 18 -2.10 -3.32 2.47
CA PHE A 18 -1.15 -4.00 1.58
C PHE A 18 0.17 -4.35 2.29
N THR A 19 0.69 -3.49 3.16
CA THR A 19 1.89 -3.78 3.98
C THR A 19 1.63 -4.94 4.96
N GLY A 20 0.45 -5.00 5.57
CA GLY A 20 0.07 -6.12 6.45
C GLY A 20 -0.02 -7.45 5.71
N LEU A 21 -0.65 -7.46 4.52
CA LEU A 21 -0.67 -8.61 3.61
C LEU A 21 0.73 -9.05 3.21
N LEU A 22 1.64 -8.10 3.00
CA LEU A 22 3.02 -8.38 2.63
C LEU A 22 3.82 -8.97 3.79
N LEU A 23 3.62 -8.48 5.01
CA LEU A 23 4.23 -9.08 6.21
C LEU A 23 3.71 -10.50 6.44
N LEU A 24 2.41 -10.73 6.25
CA LEU A 24 1.82 -12.07 6.30
C LEU A 24 2.39 -12.99 5.22
N ALA A 25 2.55 -12.49 3.99
CA ALA A 25 3.17 -13.20 2.87
C ALA A 25 4.59 -13.67 3.21
N ILE A 26 5.38 -12.78 3.82
CA ILE A 26 6.75 -13.07 4.27
C ILE A 26 6.72 -14.13 5.38
N PHE A 27 5.89 -13.96 6.40
CA PHE A 27 5.81 -14.91 7.52
C PHE A 27 5.37 -16.31 7.08
N THR A 28 4.38 -16.40 6.20
CA THR A 28 3.85 -17.66 5.68
C THR A 28 4.71 -18.27 4.57
N HIS A 29 5.86 -17.66 4.23
CA HIS A 29 6.77 -18.11 3.17
C HIS A 29 6.04 -18.37 1.85
N TRP A 30 5.11 -17.47 1.49
CA TRP A 30 4.31 -17.61 0.29
C TRP A 30 4.86 -16.69 -0.82
N PRO A 31 5.77 -17.18 -1.68
CA PRO A 31 6.49 -16.35 -2.66
C PRO A 31 5.57 -15.77 -3.75
N TRP A 32 4.37 -16.31 -3.92
CA TRP A 32 3.38 -15.75 -4.84
C TRP A 32 2.67 -14.54 -4.25
N LEU A 33 2.59 -14.45 -2.92
CA LEU A 33 1.93 -13.35 -2.23
C LEU A 33 2.88 -12.13 -2.14
N THR A 34 4.20 -12.34 -2.24
CA THR A 34 5.18 -11.24 -2.36
C THR A 34 5.14 -10.53 -3.72
N MET A 35 4.49 -11.09 -4.76
CA MET A 35 4.19 -10.34 -6.00
C MET A 35 3.29 -9.12 -5.77
N ILE A 36 2.70 -8.98 -4.58
CA ILE A 36 1.92 -7.79 -4.22
C ILE A 36 2.79 -6.56 -3.87
N LEU A 37 4.12 -6.74 -3.72
CA LEU A 37 5.09 -5.69 -3.41
C LEU A 37 4.92 -4.43 -4.29
N PRO A 38 4.85 -4.49 -5.63
CA PRO A 38 4.61 -3.31 -6.46
C PRO A 38 3.28 -2.58 -6.16
N PHE A 39 2.23 -3.30 -5.73
CA PHE A 39 0.94 -2.70 -5.36
C PHE A 39 1.01 -2.02 -3.99
N ALA A 40 1.72 -2.63 -3.03
CA ALA A 40 2.01 -2.01 -1.75
C ALA A 40 2.81 -0.72 -1.94
N THR A 41 3.85 -0.74 -2.77
CA THR A 41 4.68 0.44 -3.07
C THR A 41 3.90 1.51 -3.83
N THR A 42 3.02 1.12 -4.78
CA THR A 42 2.18 2.09 -5.51
C THR A 42 1.20 2.80 -4.57
N SER A 43 0.59 2.06 -3.65
CA SER A 43 -0.31 2.62 -2.64
C SER A 43 0.43 3.55 -1.69
N PHE A 44 1.66 3.18 -1.29
CA PHE A 44 2.54 3.99 -0.46
C PHE A 44 2.93 5.31 -1.14
N VAL A 45 3.34 5.28 -2.41
CA VAL A 45 3.68 6.49 -3.18
C VAL A 45 2.49 7.45 -3.29
N LYS A 46 1.28 6.91 -3.51
CA LYS A 46 0.05 7.71 -3.52
C LYS A 46 -0.34 8.24 -2.14
N ALA A 47 -0.08 7.49 -1.07
CA ALA A 47 -0.28 7.95 0.31
C ALA A 47 0.69 9.07 0.70
N MET A 48 1.91 9.05 0.15
CA MET A 48 2.91 10.11 0.31
C MET A 48 2.61 11.36 -0.52
N ASP A 49 1.62 11.34 -1.42
CA ASP A 49 1.24 12.49 -2.29
C ASP A 49 2.38 12.91 -3.22
N VAL A 50 3.26 11.97 -3.62
CA VAL A 50 4.39 12.25 -4.52
C VAL A 50 3.93 12.44 -5.99
N ILE A 51 2.63 12.20 -6.29
CA ILE A 51 1.95 12.46 -7.58
C ILE A 51 0.55 13.06 -7.34
#